data_AF-A0A7J3E2P2-F1
#
_entry.id   AF-A0A7J3E2P2-F1
#
_cell.length_a   1.000
_cell.length_b   1.000
_cell.length_c   1.000
_cell.angle_alpha   90.00
_cell.angle_beta   90.00
_cell.angle_gamma   90.00
#
_symmetry.space_group_name_H-M   'P 1'
#
loop_
_entity.id
_entity.type
_entity.pdbx_description
1 polymer ?
#
loop_
_entity_poly.entity_id
_entity_poly.type
_entity_poly.pdbx_seq_one_letter_code
_entity_poly.pdbx_strand_id
1 'polypeptide(L)'
;MKVYIVTTLIGCFGVDENNEIVSFRPFPKNVAEVVVKLDLAGSEIIDEEKELIEELKKKGYKEFVFSSKKIGTEKVEPENRAEKYIKENLRKIAIEKKFFKDQLEFNEFLVKVGTELTKAKMRKSVGRDKLITQAVAAIDELEKSINILVERLREFYSLHFPEMDKAISNHERYTKLIAEFGHRNKFKDPELSTLAGKSVGIDFEENDIRIAQKLAQTILQLYLLEEEFTKYVENAVKTIAPNISEIAGPMLAARLISKAGSLEKLAKSASSTIQLLGAEKSLFRFLHGKGKSPRFGILATHPLVQNAPEKLKGKVARAIASKLSIAAKIDFYSKENKGKEMKKELQEKIKEILSSYHA
;
A
#
# COMPACT_ATOMS: atom_id res chain seq x y z
N MET A 1 19.00 30.70 31.50
CA MET A 1 18.71 29.44 32.20
C MET A 1 17.95 28.54 31.26
N LYS A 2 18.43 27.30 31.14
CA LYS A 2 17.92 26.24 30.29
C LYS A 2 16.92 25.39 31.07
N VAL A 3 15.86 24.95 30.42
CA VAL A 3 14.87 24.03 31.00
C VAL A 3 14.51 22.96 29.98
N TYR A 4 14.37 21.73 30.46
CA TYR A 4 13.98 20.57 29.67
C TYR A 4 12.48 20.35 29.80
N ILE A 5 11.81 20.19 28.66
CA ILE A 5 10.38 19.88 28.59
C ILE A 5 10.23 18.39 28.36
N VAL A 6 9.67 17.70 29.35
CA VAL A 6 9.49 16.24 29.33
C VAL A 6 8.01 15.91 29.45
N THR A 7 7.45 15.31 28.40
CA THR A 7 6.04 14.91 28.36
C THR A 7 5.89 13.42 28.63
N THR A 8 4.97 13.08 29.52
CA THR A 8 4.72 11.72 30.00
C THR A 8 3.21 11.45 30.07
N LEU A 9 2.82 10.24 30.44
CA LEU A 9 1.41 9.86 30.58
C LEU A 9 0.64 10.62 31.68
N ILE A 10 1.34 11.24 32.63
CA ILE A 10 0.71 12.01 33.72
C ILE A 10 0.74 13.51 33.47
N GLY A 11 1.40 13.98 32.40
CA GLY A 11 1.52 15.40 32.08
C GLY A 11 2.90 15.83 31.60
N CYS A 12 3.08 17.14 31.54
CA CYS A 12 4.29 17.81 31.07
C CYS A 12 5.10 18.35 32.26
N PHE A 13 6.39 18.07 32.27
CA PHE A 13 7.35 18.49 33.28
C PHE A 13 8.32 19.52 32.70
N GLY A 14 8.55 20.60 33.44
CA GLY A 14 9.69 21.48 33.27
C GLY A 14 10.76 21.07 34.27
N VAL A 15 11.92 20.64 33.78
CA VAL A 15 13.03 20.15 34.59
C VAL A 15 14.26 21.01 34.33
N ASP A 16 14.93 21.47 35.37
CA ASP A 16 16.14 22.28 35.23
C ASP A 16 17.39 21.42 34.94
N GLU A 17 18.57 22.05 34.91
CA GLU A 17 19.85 21.37 34.66
C GLU A 17 20.32 20.47 35.82
N ASN A 18 19.74 20.62 37.01
CA ASN A 18 20.03 19.84 38.21
C ASN A 18 19.05 18.66 38.39
N ASN A 19 18.16 18.43 37.44
CA ASN A 19 17.05 17.46 37.49
C ASN A 19 15.95 17.83 38.50
N GLU A 20 15.84 19.09 38.91
CA GLU A 20 14.74 19.57 39.75
C GLU A 20 13.50 19.90 38.91
N ILE A 21 12.33 19.48 39.40
CA ILE A 21 11.05 19.75 38.74
C ILE A 21 10.59 21.17 39.10
N VAL A 22 10.80 22.11 38.18
CA VAL A 22 10.51 23.55 38.36
C VAL A 22 9.08 23.94 38.00
N SER A 23 8.41 23.13 37.17
CA SER A 23 6.96 23.20 36.95
C SER A 23 6.42 21.85 36.47
N PHE A 24 5.15 21.58 36.76
CA PHE A 24 4.44 20.38 36.34
C PHE A 24 3.01 20.74 35.94
N ARG A 25 2.62 20.37 34.72
CA ARG A 25 1.27 20.51 34.19
C ARG A 25 0.65 19.13 34.05
N PRO A 26 -0.24 18.71 34.97
CA PRO A 26 -0.83 17.40 34.92
C PRO A 26 -1.81 17.25 33.76
N PHE A 27 -1.86 16.06 33.18
CA PHE A 27 -2.95 15.68 32.29
C PHE A 27 -4.21 15.30 33.08
N PRO A 28 -5.39 15.40 32.44
CA PRO A 28 -6.61 14.82 32.99
C PRO A 28 -6.45 13.30 33.17
N LYS A 29 -7.01 12.74 34.24
CA LYS A 29 -7.03 11.29 34.52
C LYS A 29 -7.98 10.51 33.60
N ASN A 30 -8.11 10.95 32.35
CA ASN A 30 -8.91 10.33 31.32
C ASN A 30 -7.99 9.67 30.30
N VAL A 31 -8.10 8.35 30.17
CA VAL A 31 -7.26 7.55 29.27
C VAL A 31 -7.37 8.04 27.82
N ALA A 32 -8.57 8.36 27.35
CA ALA A 32 -8.78 8.78 25.96
C ALA A 32 -8.10 10.12 25.66
N GLU A 33 -8.22 11.09 26.57
CA GLU A 33 -7.59 12.40 26.43
C GLU A 33 -6.06 12.29 26.50
N VAL A 34 -5.53 11.50 27.42
CA VAL A 34 -4.09 11.24 27.53
C VAL A 34 -3.55 10.61 26.26
N VAL A 35 -4.25 9.64 25.68
CA VAL A 35 -3.82 9.00 24.42
C VAL A 35 -3.76 10.01 23.28
N VAL A 36 -4.76 10.89 23.15
CA VAL A 36 -4.76 11.95 22.14
C VAL A 36 -3.58 12.90 22.37
N LYS A 37 -3.36 13.35 23.60
CA LYS A 37 -2.24 14.26 23.94
C LYS A 37 -0.88 13.64 23.69
N LEU A 38 -0.68 12.38 24.08
CA LEU A 38 0.58 11.66 23.84
C LEU A 38 0.86 11.44 22.35
N ASP A 39 -0.18 11.21 21.56
CA ASP A 39 -0.06 11.03 20.12
C ASP A 39 0.27 12.35 19.42
N LEU A 40 -0.40 13.45 19.78
CA LEU A 40 -0.09 14.81 19.29
C LEU A 40 1.31 15.28 19.71
N ALA A 41 1.68 15.00 20.96
CA ALA A 41 3.01 15.34 21.50
C ALA A 41 4.15 14.61 20.78
N GLY A 42 3.87 13.58 19.97
CA GLY A 42 4.85 12.95 19.09
C GLY A 42 5.18 13.78 17.85
N SER A 43 4.29 14.67 17.41
CA SER A 43 4.41 15.43 16.16
C SER A 43 4.48 16.95 16.35
N GLU A 44 3.80 17.50 17.34
CA GLU A 44 3.66 18.94 17.56
C GLU A 44 3.68 19.32 19.05
N ILE A 45 3.82 20.61 19.33
CA ILE A 45 3.77 21.14 20.71
C ILE A 45 2.30 21.23 21.15
N ILE A 46 1.93 20.46 22.17
CA ILE A 46 0.57 20.45 22.73
C ILE A 46 0.30 21.66 23.61
N ASP A 47 -0.96 21.94 23.90
CA ASP A 47 -1.36 23.14 24.65
C ASP A 47 -0.79 23.17 26.07
N GLU A 48 -0.70 22.02 26.76
CA GLU A 48 -0.06 21.93 28.07
C GLU A 48 1.45 22.26 28.02
N GLU A 49 2.12 21.90 26.91
CA GLU A 49 3.53 22.27 26.71
C GLU A 49 3.64 23.79 26.49
N LYS A 50 2.72 24.41 25.73
CA LYS A 50 2.70 25.86 25.53
C LYS A 50 2.46 26.61 26.84
N GLU A 51 1.47 26.19 27.62
CA GLU A 51 1.15 26.78 28.92
C GLU A 51 2.32 26.64 29.91
N LEU A 52 2.96 25.47 29.92
CA LEU A 52 4.16 25.22 30.72
C LEU A 52 5.30 26.16 30.32
N ILE A 53 5.55 26.34 29.02
CA ILE A 53 6.57 27.25 28.51
C ILE A 53 6.28 28.70 28.91
N GLU A 54 5.04 29.17 28.77
CA GLU A 54 4.65 30.53 29.16
C GLU A 54 4.84 30.78 30.67
N GLU A 55 4.53 29.79 31.51
CA GLU A 55 4.82 29.87 32.95
C GLU A 55 6.33 29.95 33.23
N LEU A 56 7.13 29.13 32.55
CA LEU A 56 8.57 29.09 32.73
C LEU A 56 9.26 30.36 32.21
N LYS A 57 8.75 30.98 31.14
CA LYS A 57 9.20 32.31 30.67
C LYS A 57 9.02 33.36 31.76
N LYS A 58 7.86 33.38 32.45
CA LYS A 58 7.61 34.30 33.58
C LYS A 58 8.56 34.07 34.75
N LYS A 59 9.04 32.83 34.94
CA LYS A 59 10.06 32.46 35.94
C LYS A 59 11.50 32.77 35.50
N GLY A 60 11.72 33.34 34.31
CA GLY A 60 13.04 33.77 33.83
C GLY A 60 13.81 32.75 32.98
N TYR A 61 13.20 31.62 32.62
CA TYR A 61 13.80 30.65 31.70
C TYR A 61 13.72 31.16 30.26
N LYS A 62 14.82 31.02 29.51
CA LYS A 62 14.96 31.55 28.15
C LYS A 62 15.16 30.49 27.09
N GLU A 63 15.55 29.28 27.49
CA GLU A 63 15.91 28.21 26.57
C GLU A 63 15.16 26.93 26.93
N PHE A 64 14.40 26.39 25.97
CA PHE A 64 13.50 25.25 26.15
C PHE A 64 13.99 24.10 25.28
N VAL A 65 14.35 22.98 25.93
CA VAL A 65 14.90 21.82 25.24
C VAL A 65 13.95 20.65 25.29
N PHE A 66 13.63 20.12 24.12
CA PHE A 66 12.75 18.97 23.96
C PHE A 66 13.55 17.70 23.69
N SER A 67 12.97 16.56 24.06
CA SER A 67 13.60 15.25 23.87
C SER A 67 13.38 14.68 22.47
N SER A 68 12.39 15.18 21.73
CA SER A 68 12.11 14.79 20.36
C SER A 68 11.89 16.02 19.49
N LYS A 69 12.21 15.89 18.20
CA LYS A 69 11.97 16.95 17.21
C LYS A 69 10.47 16.99 16.90
N LYS A 70 9.84 18.12 17.17
CA LYS A 70 8.43 18.37 16.86
C LYS A 70 8.29 19.62 15.99
N ILE A 71 7.13 19.78 15.38
CA ILE A 71 6.79 21.03 14.69
C ILE A 71 6.76 22.15 15.74
N GLY A 72 7.60 23.18 15.54
CA GLY A 72 7.70 24.34 16.45
C GLY A 72 8.78 24.26 17.52
N THR A 73 9.57 23.19 17.61
CA THR A 73 10.68 23.10 18.58
C THR A 73 11.97 23.73 18.03
N GLU A 74 12.55 24.67 18.77
CA GLU A 74 13.82 25.32 18.41
C GLU A 74 15.05 24.45 18.76
N LYS A 75 15.04 23.78 19.91
CA LYS A 75 16.18 22.99 20.40
C LYS A 75 15.76 21.59 20.85
N VAL A 76 16.49 20.59 20.36
CA VAL A 76 16.19 19.17 20.57
C VAL A 76 17.45 18.45 21.03
N GLU A 77 17.38 17.81 22.20
CA GLU A 77 18.43 16.95 22.74
C GLU A 77 17.82 15.60 23.13
N PRO A 78 17.90 14.59 22.23
CA PRO A 78 17.38 13.25 22.51
C PRO A 78 18.11 12.59 23.67
N GLU A 79 17.39 11.81 24.47
CA GLU A 79 17.95 11.05 25.60
C GLU A 79 18.71 11.91 26.63
N ASN A 80 18.27 13.16 26.81
CA ASN A 80 18.85 14.05 27.80
C ASN A 80 18.65 13.53 29.24
N ARG A 81 19.46 14.05 30.16
CA ARG A 81 19.49 13.60 31.57
C ARG A 81 18.14 13.80 32.27
N ALA A 82 17.49 14.94 32.03
CA ALA A 82 16.18 15.25 32.60
C ALA A 82 15.09 14.25 32.16
N GLU A 83 15.08 13.85 30.89
CA GLU A 83 14.15 12.85 30.36
C GLU A 83 14.39 11.49 31.01
N LYS A 84 15.64 11.05 31.13
CA LYS A 84 16.00 9.79 31.79
C LYS A 84 15.56 9.80 33.25
N TYR A 85 15.86 10.89 33.97
CA TYR A 85 15.48 11.06 35.38
C TYR A 85 13.96 10.94 35.58
N ILE A 86 13.16 11.66 34.77
CA ILE A 86 11.70 11.60 34.86
C ILE A 86 11.19 10.19 34.53
N LYS A 87 11.70 9.54 33.48
CA LYS A 87 11.24 8.19 33.09
C LYS A 87 11.55 7.14 34.15
N GLU A 88 12.74 7.18 34.75
CA GLU A 88 13.17 6.24 35.80
C GLU A 88 12.39 6.44 37.11
N ASN A 89 12.06 7.69 37.44
CA ASN A 89 11.40 8.05 38.70
C ASN A 89 9.89 8.31 38.55
N LEU A 90 9.31 8.11 37.36
CA LEU A 90 7.92 8.50 37.05
C LEU A 90 6.92 7.94 38.05
N ARG A 91 7.11 6.68 38.48
CA ARG A 91 6.26 6.01 39.46
C ARG A 91 6.27 6.72 40.81
N LYS A 92 7.47 7.08 41.30
CA LYS A 92 7.64 7.79 42.58
C LYS A 92 7.07 9.19 42.49
N ILE A 93 7.42 9.93 41.43
CA ILE A 93 6.95 11.29 41.17
C ILE A 93 5.42 11.35 41.12
N ALA A 94 4.77 10.37 40.47
CA ALA A 94 3.32 10.34 40.36
C ALA A 94 2.62 10.18 41.73
N ILE A 95 3.23 9.44 42.67
CA ILE A 95 2.70 9.24 44.03
C ILE A 95 3.02 10.47 44.90
N GLU A 96 4.25 10.98 44.85
CA GLU A 96 4.68 12.18 45.60
C GLU A 96 3.84 13.41 45.27
N LYS A 97 3.52 13.60 43.98
CA LYS A 97 2.62 14.67 43.51
C LYS A 97 1.14 14.39 43.78
N LYS A 98 0.81 13.30 44.50
CA LYS A 98 -0.55 12.82 44.80
C LYS A 98 -1.43 12.65 43.56
N PHE A 99 -0.79 12.37 42.42
CA PHE A 99 -1.49 12.11 41.17
C PHE A 99 -2.10 10.71 41.18
N PHE A 100 -1.50 9.72 41.86
CA PHE A 100 -2.14 8.44 42.16
C PHE A 100 -2.03 8.10 43.65
N LYS A 101 -2.94 7.27 44.15
CA LYS A 101 -2.99 6.83 45.55
C LYS A 101 -1.87 5.86 45.88
N ASP A 102 -1.59 4.93 44.96
CA ASP A 102 -0.59 3.89 45.14
C ASP A 102 0.04 3.46 43.80
N GLN A 103 1.01 2.55 43.87
CA GLN A 103 1.68 2.00 42.70
C GLN A 103 0.74 1.15 41.82
N LEU A 104 -0.31 0.57 42.39
CA LEU A 104 -1.22 -0.32 41.70
C LEU A 104 -2.13 0.50 40.77
N GLU A 105 -2.70 1.61 41.26
CA GLU A 105 -3.49 2.56 40.48
C GLU A 105 -2.66 3.16 39.33
N PHE A 106 -1.40 3.52 39.57
CA PHE A 106 -0.50 3.99 38.51
C PHE A 106 -0.27 2.92 37.44
N ASN A 107 0.02 1.68 37.84
CA ASN A 107 0.29 0.59 36.91
C ASN A 107 -0.94 0.22 36.07
N GLU A 108 -2.13 0.20 36.67
CA GLU A 108 -3.37 0.00 35.93
C GLU A 108 -3.60 1.11 34.90
N PHE A 109 -3.37 2.37 35.29
CA PHE A 109 -3.51 3.50 34.37
C PHE A 109 -2.48 3.44 33.24
N LEU A 110 -1.22 3.12 33.55
CA LEU A 110 -0.15 2.92 32.58
C LEU A 110 -0.51 1.84 31.55
N VAL A 111 -1.01 0.68 32.00
CA VAL A 111 -1.41 -0.41 31.11
C VAL A 111 -2.59 -0.01 30.23
N LYS A 112 -3.60 0.67 30.79
CA LYS A 112 -4.77 1.17 30.04
C LYS A 112 -4.35 2.17 28.96
N VAL A 113 -3.56 3.18 29.32
CA VAL A 113 -3.03 4.18 28.37
C VAL A 113 -2.15 3.52 27.31
N GLY A 114 -1.24 2.63 27.69
CA GLY A 114 -0.36 1.91 26.76
C GLY A 114 -1.16 1.09 25.75
N THR A 115 -2.18 0.37 26.22
CA THR A 115 -3.05 -0.45 25.36
C THR A 115 -3.83 0.41 24.37
N GLU A 116 -4.47 1.48 24.83
CA GLU A 116 -5.26 2.37 23.97
C GLU A 116 -4.39 3.17 23.00
N LEU A 117 -3.20 3.61 23.42
CA LEU A 117 -2.23 4.25 22.54
C LEU A 117 -1.76 3.30 21.43
N THR A 118 -1.46 2.03 21.77
CA THR A 118 -1.10 1.02 20.77
C THR A 118 -2.26 0.77 19.80
N LYS A 119 -3.51 0.64 20.29
CA LYS A 119 -4.69 0.51 19.41
C LYS A 119 -4.83 1.71 18.47
N ALA A 120 -4.66 2.93 18.97
CA ALA A 120 -4.73 4.15 18.16
C ALA A 120 -3.65 4.17 17.06
N LYS A 121 -2.40 3.85 17.41
CA LYS A 121 -1.29 3.74 16.45
C LYS A 121 -1.52 2.63 15.42
N MET A 122 -2.03 1.47 15.85
CA MET A 122 -2.37 0.37 14.94
C MET A 122 -3.44 0.79 13.92
N ARG A 123 -4.52 1.46 14.36
CA ARG A 123 -5.56 1.99 13.47
C ARG A 123 -4.99 2.97 12.45
N LYS A 124 -4.12 3.89 12.88
CA LYS A 124 -3.43 4.84 11.98
C LYS A 124 -2.49 4.14 10.99
N SER A 125 -1.86 3.03 11.40
CA SER A 125 -0.94 2.27 10.54
C SER A 125 -1.64 1.48 9.43
N VAL A 126 -2.97 1.28 9.51
CA VAL A 126 -3.76 0.66 8.44
C VAL A 126 -4.22 1.75 7.48
N GLY A 127 -3.33 2.14 6.58
CA GLY A 127 -3.65 3.04 5.48
C GLY A 127 -4.55 2.39 4.44
N ARG A 128 -5.28 3.20 3.67
CA ARG A 128 -6.11 2.72 2.54
C ARG A 128 -5.27 2.03 1.45
N ASP A 129 -3.98 2.32 1.38
CA ASP A 129 -3.02 1.64 0.49
C ASP A 129 -2.81 0.16 0.84
N LYS A 130 -3.02 -0.24 2.10
CA LYS A 130 -3.06 -1.67 2.46
C LYS A 130 -4.27 -2.39 1.87
N LEU A 131 -5.42 -1.71 1.77
CA LEU A 131 -6.61 -2.28 1.12
C LEU A 131 -6.35 -2.51 -0.37
N ILE A 132 -5.68 -1.55 -1.04
CA ILE A 132 -5.23 -1.72 -2.44
C ILE A 132 -4.31 -2.93 -2.57
N THR A 133 -3.35 -3.08 -1.65
CA THR A 133 -2.39 -4.20 -1.69
C THR A 133 -3.10 -5.55 -1.60
N GLN A 134 -4.09 -5.69 -0.71
CA GLN A 134 -4.88 -6.92 -0.58
C GLN A 134 -5.78 -7.16 -1.79
N ALA A 135 -6.42 -6.11 -2.32
CA ALA A 135 -7.28 -6.23 -3.49
C ALA A 135 -6.49 -6.62 -4.75
N VAL A 136 -5.29 -6.10 -4.95
CA VAL A 136 -4.39 -6.52 -6.04
C VAL A 136 -3.99 -7.98 -5.91
N ALA A 137 -3.66 -8.44 -4.69
CA ALA A 137 -3.34 -9.84 -4.46
C ALA A 137 -4.55 -10.75 -4.78
N ALA A 138 -5.76 -10.33 -4.39
CA ALA A 138 -6.99 -11.05 -4.72
C ALA A 138 -7.22 -11.14 -6.24
N ILE A 139 -6.98 -10.06 -6.99
CA ILE A 139 -7.06 -10.08 -8.47
C ILE A 139 -6.07 -11.10 -9.04
N ASP A 140 -4.79 -11.06 -8.63
CA ASP A 140 -3.77 -11.99 -9.12
C ASP A 140 -4.12 -13.47 -8.78
N GLU A 141 -4.72 -13.71 -7.61
CA GLU A 141 -5.19 -15.04 -7.19
C GLU A 141 -6.44 -15.51 -7.95
N LEU A 142 -7.38 -14.60 -8.24
CA LEU A 142 -8.56 -14.86 -9.06
C LEU A 142 -8.15 -15.19 -10.50
N GLU A 143 -7.30 -14.38 -11.13
CA GLU A 143 -6.77 -14.64 -12.47
C GLU A 143 -6.14 -16.04 -12.57
N LYS A 144 -5.32 -16.41 -11.57
CA LYS A 144 -4.69 -17.74 -11.53
C LYS A 144 -5.71 -18.85 -11.35
N SER A 145 -6.69 -18.66 -10.47
CA SER A 145 -7.73 -19.66 -10.20
C SER A 145 -8.64 -19.87 -11.41
N ILE A 146 -9.04 -18.79 -12.07
CA ILE A 146 -9.82 -18.81 -13.31
C ILE A 146 -9.07 -19.62 -14.37
N ASN A 147 -7.78 -19.37 -14.59
CA ASN A 147 -7.00 -20.10 -15.59
C ASN A 147 -6.97 -21.61 -15.31
N ILE A 148 -6.68 -22.02 -14.07
CA ILE A 148 -6.67 -23.44 -13.67
C ILE A 148 -8.05 -24.08 -13.89
N LEU A 149 -9.12 -23.39 -13.51
CA LEU A 149 -10.48 -23.91 -13.64
C LEU A 149 -10.94 -23.99 -15.10
N VAL A 150 -10.57 -23.03 -15.94
CA VAL A 150 -10.85 -23.07 -17.38
C VAL A 150 -10.10 -24.21 -18.05
N GLU A 151 -8.83 -24.43 -17.74
CA GLU A 151 -8.06 -25.58 -18.25
C GLU A 151 -8.74 -26.89 -17.87
N ARG A 152 -9.19 -27.01 -16.60
CA ARG A 152 -9.95 -28.18 -16.14
C ARG A 152 -11.28 -28.35 -16.87
N LEU A 153 -12.01 -27.26 -17.11
CA LEU A 153 -13.27 -27.28 -17.86
C LEU A 153 -13.04 -27.72 -19.31
N ARG A 154 -11.98 -27.23 -19.96
CA ARG A 154 -11.58 -27.62 -21.31
C ARG A 154 -11.25 -29.10 -21.39
N GLU A 155 -10.41 -29.60 -20.49
CA GLU A 155 -10.08 -31.03 -20.43
C GLU A 155 -11.33 -31.90 -20.24
N PHE A 156 -12.23 -31.50 -19.32
CA PHE A 156 -13.43 -32.25 -19.04
C PHE A 156 -14.42 -32.25 -20.22
N TYR A 157 -14.74 -31.06 -20.75
CA TYR A 157 -15.73 -30.92 -21.82
C TYR A 157 -15.19 -31.40 -23.18
N SER A 158 -13.87 -31.43 -23.38
CA SER A 158 -13.26 -32.01 -24.59
C SER A 158 -13.47 -33.52 -24.71
N LEU A 159 -13.82 -34.23 -23.63
CA LEU A 159 -14.29 -35.62 -23.74
C LEU A 159 -15.61 -35.70 -24.52
N HIS A 160 -16.46 -34.68 -24.41
CA HIS A 160 -17.75 -34.57 -25.09
C HIS A 160 -17.65 -33.90 -26.48
N PHE A 161 -16.86 -32.83 -26.59
CA PHE A 161 -16.77 -32.02 -27.81
C PHE A 161 -15.33 -31.49 -28.03
N PRO A 162 -14.37 -32.35 -28.43
CA PRO A 162 -12.96 -31.99 -28.56
C PRO A 162 -12.67 -30.95 -29.65
N GLU A 163 -13.49 -30.90 -30.71
CA GLU A 163 -13.30 -29.95 -31.81
C GLU A 163 -13.55 -28.49 -31.38
N MET A 164 -14.39 -28.27 -30.37
CA MET A 164 -14.69 -26.94 -29.83
C MET A 164 -13.46 -26.31 -29.16
N ASP A 165 -12.61 -27.12 -28.51
CA ASP A 165 -11.40 -26.64 -27.84
C ASP A 165 -10.43 -25.99 -28.83
N LYS A 166 -10.28 -26.60 -30.01
CA LYS A 166 -9.45 -26.08 -31.12
C LYS A 166 -10.09 -24.87 -31.80
N ALA A 167 -11.42 -24.86 -31.93
CA ALA A 167 -12.14 -23.77 -32.59
C ALA A 167 -12.14 -22.48 -31.77
N ILE A 168 -12.14 -22.56 -30.44
CA ILE A 168 -12.27 -21.39 -29.56
C ILE A 168 -11.05 -21.24 -28.67
N SER A 169 -10.18 -20.30 -29.04
CA SER A 169 -9.02 -19.90 -28.24
C SER A 169 -9.38 -19.06 -27.00
N ASN A 170 -10.44 -18.24 -27.09
CA ASN A 170 -10.82 -17.37 -25.97
C ASN A 170 -11.50 -18.18 -24.83
N HIS A 171 -10.86 -18.19 -23.67
CA HIS A 171 -11.27 -18.91 -22.46
C HIS A 171 -12.67 -18.52 -21.97
N GLU A 172 -12.96 -17.22 -21.93
CA GLU A 172 -14.24 -16.72 -21.44
C GLU A 172 -15.38 -17.09 -22.39
N ARG A 173 -15.17 -16.95 -23.71
CA ARG A 173 -16.15 -17.35 -24.74
C ARG A 173 -16.43 -18.85 -24.68
N TYR A 174 -15.39 -19.68 -24.56
CA TYR A 174 -15.53 -21.13 -24.42
C TYR A 174 -16.39 -21.48 -23.19
N THR A 175 -16.11 -20.85 -22.06
CA THR A 175 -16.84 -21.03 -20.81
C THR A 175 -18.30 -20.59 -20.92
N LYS A 176 -18.58 -19.42 -21.52
CA LYS A 176 -19.95 -18.91 -21.76
C LYS A 176 -20.79 -19.89 -22.57
N LEU A 177 -20.21 -20.41 -23.65
CA LEU A 177 -20.89 -21.35 -24.54
C LEU A 177 -21.29 -22.64 -23.81
N ILE A 178 -20.40 -23.22 -23.00
CA ILE A 178 -20.74 -24.39 -22.19
C ILE A 178 -21.84 -24.05 -21.19
N ALA A 179 -21.70 -22.95 -20.44
CA ALA A 179 -22.66 -22.53 -19.43
C ALA A 179 -24.07 -22.33 -20.01
N GLU A 180 -24.19 -21.79 -21.23
CA GLU A 180 -25.46 -21.51 -21.90
C GLU A 180 -26.09 -22.75 -22.55
N PHE A 181 -25.32 -23.51 -23.33
CA PHE A 181 -25.88 -24.54 -24.21
C PHE A 181 -25.75 -25.96 -23.67
N GLY A 182 -24.71 -26.25 -22.91
CA GLY A 182 -24.47 -27.58 -22.34
C GLY A 182 -24.13 -28.61 -23.41
N HIS A 183 -25.14 -29.24 -24.02
CA HIS A 183 -24.96 -30.28 -25.04
C HIS A 183 -24.45 -29.72 -26.37
N ARG A 184 -23.57 -30.47 -27.06
CA ARG A 184 -22.99 -30.04 -28.33
C ARG A 184 -24.01 -29.81 -29.46
N ASN A 185 -25.16 -30.49 -29.42
CA ASN A 185 -26.24 -30.31 -30.39
C ASN A 185 -27.08 -29.04 -30.18
N LYS A 186 -26.95 -28.35 -29.03
CA LYS A 186 -27.70 -27.12 -28.70
C LYS A 186 -26.97 -25.84 -29.13
N PHE A 187 -25.71 -25.92 -29.57
CA PHE A 187 -24.98 -24.76 -30.07
C PHE A 187 -25.64 -24.17 -31.31
N LYS A 188 -25.86 -22.85 -31.28
CA LYS A 188 -26.51 -22.10 -32.37
C LYS A 188 -25.54 -21.54 -33.42
N ASP A 189 -24.25 -21.51 -33.10
CA ASP A 189 -23.21 -21.03 -34.01
C ASP A 189 -23.05 -22.02 -35.18
N PRO A 190 -23.23 -21.61 -36.45
CA PRO A 190 -23.22 -22.53 -37.59
C PRO A 190 -21.93 -23.34 -37.75
N GLU A 191 -20.79 -22.75 -37.39
CA GLU A 191 -19.49 -23.42 -37.45
C GLU A 191 -19.41 -24.50 -36.38
N LEU A 192 -19.81 -24.17 -35.14
CA LEU A 192 -19.85 -25.14 -34.04
C LEU A 192 -20.89 -26.23 -34.25
N SER A 193 -22.07 -25.93 -34.81
CA SER A 193 -23.10 -26.94 -35.11
C SER A 193 -22.59 -27.95 -36.14
N THR A 194 -21.86 -27.48 -37.14
CA THR A 194 -21.25 -28.36 -38.16
C THR A 194 -20.17 -29.26 -37.55
N LEU A 195 -19.34 -28.72 -36.66
CA LEU A 195 -18.34 -29.48 -35.91
C LEU A 195 -18.99 -30.49 -34.96
N ALA A 196 -20.07 -30.11 -34.27
CA ALA A 196 -20.80 -30.96 -33.35
C ALA A 196 -21.38 -32.21 -34.04
N GLY A 197 -21.89 -32.05 -35.27
CA GLY A 197 -22.41 -33.16 -36.07
C GLY A 197 -21.34 -34.15 -36.56
N LYS A 198 -20.06 -33.74 -36.56
CA LYS A 198 -18.91 -34.59 -36.94
C LYS A 198 -18.04 -34.96 -35.75
N SER A 199 -18.47 -34.62 -34.53
CA SER A 199 -17.65 -34.77 -33.33
C SER A 199 -17.40 -36.23 -33.01
N VAL A 200 -16.16 -36.54 -32.63
CA VAL A 200 -15.77 -37.90 -32.19
C VAL A 200 -15.87 -38.08 -30.67
N GLY A 201 -16.33 -37.06 -29.95
CA GLY A 201 -16.47 -37.09 -28.49
C GLY A 201 -17.62 -37.98 -28.02
N ILE A 202 -17.53 -38.44 -26.77
CA ILE A 202 -18.58 -39.28 -26.17
C ILE A 202 -19.84 -38.45 -25.90
N ASP A 203 -21.01 -39.06 -25.97
CA ASP A 203 -22.24 -38.41 -25.50
C ASP A 203 -22.22 -38.34 -23.97
N PHE A 204 -22.42 -37.14 -23.44
CA PHE A 204 -22.55 -36.90 -22.00
C PHE A 204 -24.00 -37.10 -21.59
N GLU A 205 -24.20 -37.67 -20.41
CA GLU A 205 -25.53 -37.71 -19.80
C GLU A 205 -25.93 -36.32 -19.29
N GLU A 206 -27.22 -36.13 -18.99
CA GLU A 206 -27.73 -34.87 -18.44
C GLU A 206 -27.00 -34.47 -17.15
N ASN A 207 -26.60 -35.44 -16.32
CA ASN A 207 -25.83 -35.17 -15.11
C ASN A 207 -24.41 -34.68 -15.43
N ASP A 208 -23.73 -35.26 -16.41
CA ASP A 208 -22.37 -34.84 -16.80
C ASP A 208 -22.38 -33.41 -17.36
N ILE A 209 -23.35 -33.12 -18.23
CA ILE A 209 -23.58 -31.76 -18.75
C ILE A 209 -23.88 -30.78 -17.62
N ARG A 210 -24.75 -31.15 -16.68
CA ARG A 210 -25.07 -30.30 -15.53
C ARG A 210 -23.83 -29.96 -14.70
N ILE A 211 -22.94 -30.93 -14.48
CA ILE A 211 -21.67 -30.70 -13.76
C ILE A 211 -20.75 -29.76 -14.55
N ALA A 212 -20.60 -29.97 -15.86
CA ALA A 212 -19.82 -29.10 -16.73
C ALA A 212 -20.36 -27.66 -16.74
N GLN A 213 -21.67 -27.50 -16.86
CA GLN A 213 -22.35 -26.20 -16.84
C GLN A 213 -22.19 -25.50 -15.48
N LYS A 214 -22.29 -26.23 -14.37
CA LYS A 214 -22.09 -25.66 -13.03
C LYS A 214 -20.66 -25.15 -12.85
N LEU A 215 -19.66 -25.91 -13.31
CA LEU A 215 -18.27 -25.46 -13.30
C LEU A 215 -18.10 -24.20 -14.16
N ALA A 216 -18.64 -24.20 -15.39
CA ALA A 216 -18.58 -23.06 -16.29
C ALA A 216 -19.23 -21.80 -15.68
N GLN A 217 -20.43 -21.93 -15.09
CA GLN A 217 -21.11 -20.83 -14.39
C GLN A 217 -20.30 -20.29 -13.22
N THR A 218 -19.66 -21.16 -12.45
CA THR A 218 -18.78 -20.75 -11.33
C THR A 218 -17.59 -19.96 -11.85
N ILE A 219 -16.96 -20.39 -12.94
CA ILE A 219 -15.86 -19.66 -13.58
C ILE A 219 -16.31 -18.28 -14.04
N LEU A 220 -17.50 -18.16 -14.65
CA LEU A 220 -18.05 -16.86 -15.05
C LEU A 220 -18.32 -15.93 -13.86
N GLN A 221 -18.77 -16.47 -12.72
CA GLN A 221 -18.89 -15.70 -11.50
C GLN A 221 -17.53 -15.20 -10.99
N LEU A 222 -16.47 -15.99 -11.13
CA LEU A 222 -15.11 -15.54 -10.78
C LEU A 222 -14.61 -14.43 -11.70
N TYR A 223 -14.90 -14.48 -13.00
CA TYR A 223 -14.62 -13.37 -13.92
C TYR A 223 -15.32 -12.08 -13.49
N LEU A 224 -16.62 -12.15 -13.13
CA LEU A 224 -17.36 -10.98 -12.65
C LEU A 224 -16.76 -10.43 -11.35
N LEU A 225 -16.38 -11.32 -10.43
CA LEU A 225 -15.74 -10.91 -9.17
C LEU A 225 -14.39 -10.23 -9.42
N GLU A 226 -13.56 -10.77 -10.32
CA GLU A 226 -12.30 -10.15 -10.73
C GLU A 226 -12.53 -8.73 -11.29
N GLU A 227 -13.53 -8.56 -12.15
CA GLU A 227 -13.90 -7.25 -12.69
C GLU A 227 -14.34 -6.25 -11.60
N GLU A 228 -15.11 -6.70 -10.60
CA GLU A 228 -15.50 -5.89 -9.44
C GLU A 228 -14.29 -5.43 -8.63
N PHE A 229 -13.36 -6.33 -8.33
CA PHE A 229 -12.13 -6.01 -7.63
C PHE A 229 -11.25 -5.05 -8.43
N THR A 230 -11.13 -5.26 -9.75
CA THR A 230 -10.40 -4.38 -10.65
C THR A 230 -10.99 -2.97 -10.59
N LYS A 231 -12.30 -2.80 -10.77
CA LYS A 231 -12.98 -1.49 -10.66
C LYS A 231 -12.78 -0.83 -9.30
N TYR A 232 -12.86 -1.61 -8.22
CA TYR A 232 -12.60 -1.12 -6.86
C TYR A 232 -11.17 -0.55 -6.73
N VAL A 233 -10.17 -1.29 -7.20
CA VAL A 233 -8.76 -0.89 -7.17
C VAL A 233 -8.55 0.37 -8.01
N GLU A 234 -9.12 0.45 -9.22
CA GLU A 234 -8.97 1.62 -10.07
C GLU A 234 -9.48 2.90 -9.40
N ASN A 235 -10.66 2.83 -8.76
CA ASN A 235 -11.27 3.96 -8.07
C ASN A 235 -10.48 4.35 -6.81
N ALA A 236 -10.00 3.36 -6.06
CA ALA A 236 -9.19 3.60 -4.86
C ALA A 236 -7.87 4.29 -5.22
N VAL A 237 -7.18 3.83 -6.26
CA VAL A 237 -5.88 4.38 -6.68
C VAL A 237 -6.02 5.77 -7.26
N LYS A 238 -7.04 6.06 -8.07
CA LYS A 238 -7.33 7.42 -8.55
C LYS A 238 -7.53 8.42 -7.40
N THR A 239 -8.05 7.94 -6.26
CA THR A 239 -8.26 8.77 -5.06
C THR A 239 -6.98 8.95 -4.24
N ILE A 240 -6.18 7.89 -4.08
CA ILE A 240 -5.05 7.86 -3.14
C ILE A 240 -3.73 8.28 -3.81
N ALA A 241 -3.58 7.97 -5.09
CA ALA A 241 -2.37 8.24 -5.87
C ALA A 241 -2.73 8.73 -7.30
N PRO A 242 -3.41 9.88 -7.43
CA PRO A 242 -3.84 10.42 -8.72
C PRO A 242 -2.68 10.66 -9.69
N ASN A 243 -1.51 11.10 -9.21
CA ASN A 243 -0.38 11.40 -10.08
C ASN A 243 0.24 10.13 -10.67
N ILE A 244 0.49 9.11 -9.84
CA ILE A 244 0.98 7.81 -10.31
C ILE A 244 -0.05 7.18 -11.26
N SER A 245 -1.34 7.24 -10.91
CA SER A 245 -2.43 6.70 -11.74
C SER A 245 -2.48 7.32 -13.14
N GLU A 246 -2.26 8.63 -13.26
CA GLU A 246 -2.29 9.32 -14.55
C GLU A 246 -1.10 8.91 -15.45
N ILE A 247 0.06 8.66 -14.84
CA ILE A 247 1.29 8.28 -15.54
C ILE A 247 1.26 6.80 -15.96
N ALA A 248 1.01 5.89 -15.03
CA ALA A 248 1.13 4.44 -15.25
C ALA A 248 -0.19 3.75 -15.64
N GLY A 249 -1.33 4.40 -15.40
CA GLY A 249 -2.64 3.76 -15.36
C GLY A 249 -2.95 3.16 -13.98
N PRO A 250 -4.23 3.02 -13.59
CA PRO A 250 -4.60 2.66 -12.23
C PRO A 250 -4.09 1.27 -11.80
N MET A 251 -4.19 0.26 -12.67
CA MET A 251 -3.77 -1.11 -12.34
C MET A 251 -2.26 -1.27 -12.17
N LEU A 252 -1.46 -0.65 -13.05
CA LEU A 252 0.00 -0.68 -12.89
C LEU A 252 0.44 0.15 -11.67
N ALA A 253 -0.22 1.27 -11.40
CA ALA A 253 -0.01 2.05 -10.18
C ALA A 253 -0.32 1.23 -8.92
N ALA A 254 -1.44 0.50 -8.90
CA ALA A 254 -1.81 -0.40 -7.82
C ALA A 254 -0.75 -1.49 -7.58
N ARG A 255 -0.28 -2.14 -8.67
CA ARG A 255 0.77 -3.16 -8.61
C ARG A 255 2.10 -2.60 -8.10
N LEU A 256 2.47 -1.37 -8.48
CA LEU A 256 3.66 -0.68 -7.96
C LEU A 256 3.56 -0.43 -6.45
N ILE A 257 2.42 0.09 -5.98
CA ILE A 257 2.17 0.33 -4.55
C ILE A 257 2.22 -1.00 -3.78
N SER A 258 1.55 -2.03 -4.30
CA SER A 258 1.53 -3.38 -3.70
C SER A 258 2.95 -3.98 -3.60
N LYS A 259 3.76 -3.91 -4.67
CA LYS A 259 5.14 -4.41 -4.66
C LYS A 259 6.06 -3.61 -3.74
N ALA A 260 5.85 -2.30 -3.59
CA ALA A 260 6.57 -1.50 -2.61
C ALA A 260 6.09 -1.75 -1.16
N GLY A 261 4.86 -2.24 -1.00
CA GLY A 261 4.21 -2.56 0.28
C GLY A 261 3.41 -1.42 0.90
N SER A 262 3.60 -0.18 0.43
CA SER A 262 2.79 1.00 0.78
C SER A 262 3.10 2.16 -0.16
N LEU A 263 2.21 3.16 -0.22
CA LEU A 263 2.48 4.39 -0.98
C LEU A 263 3.68 5.15 -0.38
N GLU A 264 3.81 5.13 0.95
CA GLU A 264 4.94 5.73 1.66
C GLU A 264 6.29 5.11 1.23
N LYS A 265 6.36 3.77 1.18
CA LYS A 265 7.58 3.07 0.77
C LYS A 265 7.90 3.34 -0.70
N LEU A 266 6.87 3.43 -1.55
CA LEU A 266 7.05 3.82 -2.95
C LEU A 266 7.59 5.25 -3.08
N ALA A 267 7.08 6.20 -2.30
CA ALA A 267 7.55 7.59 -2.28
C ALA A 267 9.00 7.73 -1.78
N LYS A 268 9.43 6.86 -0.85
CA LYS A 268 10.82 6.79 -0.37
C LYS A 268 11.76 6.04 -1.32
N SER A 269 11.24 5.29 -2.28
CA SER A 269 12.04 4.50 -3.22
C SER A 269 12.74 5.37 -4.25
N ALA A 270 13.98 5.01 -4.60
CA ALA A 270 14.70 5.65 -5.69
C ALA A 270 14.09 5.24 -7.05
N SER A 271 14.28 6.07 -8.08
CA SER A 271 13.85 5.78 -9.45
C SER A 271 14.38 4.43 -9.96
N SER A 272 15.65 4.11 -9.67
CA SER A 272 16.26 2.82 -10.04
C SER A 272 15.59 1.62 -9.37
N THR A 273 15.11 1.77 -8.14
CA THR A 273 14.35 0.74 -7.42
C THR A 273 12.98 0.56 -8.08
N ILE A 274 12.25 1.66 -8.33
CA ILE A 274 10.93 1.64 -9.00
C ILE A 274 11.04 0.99 -10.39
N GLN A 275 12.11 1.27 -11.13
CA GLN A 275 12.36 0.67 -12.44
C GLN A 275 12.40 -0.87 -12.38
N LEU A 276 12.93 -1.43 -11.30
CA LEU A 276 13.22 -2.86 -11.15
C LEU A 276 12.20 -3.61 -10.28
N LEU A 277 11.19 -2.96 -9.72
CA LEU A 277 10.12 -3.61 -8.94
C LEU A 277 9.49 -4.75 -9.75
N GLY A 278 9.42 -5.95 -9.17
CA GLY A 278 8.93 -7.18 -9.82
C GLY A 278 9.99 -7.95 -10.63
N ALA A 279 11.23 -7.48 -10.72
CA ALA A 279 12.35 -8.21 -11.31
C ALA A 279 13.37 -8.73 -10.28
N GLU A 280 12.99 -8.81 -9.01
CA GLU A 280 13.86 -9.11 -7.87
C GLU A 280 14.63 -10.41 -8.09
N LYS A 281 13.95 -11.47 -8.53
CA LYS A 281 14.58 -12.78 -8.79
C LYS A 281 15.72 -12.68 -9.81
N SER A 282 15.52 -11.93 -10.89
CA SER A 282 16.54 -11.71 -11.93
C SER A 282 17.66 -10.79 -11.44
N LEU A 283 17.30 -9.76 -10.67
CA LEU A 283 18.26 -8.82 -10.09
C LEU A 283 19.19 -9.52 -9.09
N PHE A 284 18.64 -10.29 -8.15
CA PHE A 284 19.43 -11.04 -7.16
C PHE A 284 20.33 -12.08 -7.82
N ARG A 285 19.85 -12.76 -8.86
CA ARG A 285 20.68 -13.68 -9.65
C ARG A 285 21.89 -12.95 -10.28
N PHE A 286 21.66 -11.76 -10.87
CA PHE A 286 22.72 -10.94 -11.42
C PHE A 286 23.72 -10.45 -10.36
N LEU A 287 23.23 -10.00 -9.20
CA LEU A 287 24.09 -9.58 -8.08
C LEU A 287 24.96 -10.74 -7.55
N HIS A 288 24.50 -11.98 -7.66
CA HIS A 288 25.29 -13.18 -7.40
C HIS A 288 26.14 -13.65 -8.59
N GLY A 289 26.44 -12.75 -9.54
CA GLY A 289 27.34 -13.01 -10.67
C GLY A 289 26.74 -13.88 -11.77
N LYS A 290 25.42 -14.13 -11.77
CA LYS A 290 24.76 -15.00 -12.75
C LYS A 290 23.83 -14.23 -13.69
N GLY A 291 24.08 -14.33 -14.99
CA GLY A 291 23.21 -13.77 -16.03
C GLY A 291 23.36 -12.26 -16.22
N LYS A 292 22.36 -11.62 -16.84
CA LYS A 292 22.36 -10.18 -17.14
C LYS A 292 21.44 -9.42 -16.18
N SER A 293 21.79 -8.17 -15.90
CA SER A 293 20.95 -7.28 -15.10
C SER A 293 19.59 -7.03 -15.78
N PRO A 294 18.47 -7.12 -15.05
CA PRO A 294 17.17 -6.79 -15.60
C PRO A 294 17.09 -5.30 -15.97
N ARG A 295 16.43 -4.99 -17.09
CA ARG A 295 16.26 -3.60 -17.55
C ARG A 295 15.03 -2.92 -16.92
N PHE A 296 14.04 -3.69 -16.53
CA PHE A 296 12.81 -3.24 -15.90
C PHE A 296 12.10 -4.46 -15.28
N GLY A 297 11.25 -4.21 -14.29
CA GLY A 297 10.34 -5.21 -13.75
C GLY A 297 8.92 -5.04 -14.28
N ILE A 298 7.95 -4.76 -13.42
CA ILE A 298 6.53 -4.67 -13.79
C ILE A 298 6.22 -3.52 -14.75
N LEU A 299 7.12 -2.55 -14.90
CA LEU A 299 7.03 -1.53 -15.95
C LEU A 299 7.06 -2.11 -17.37
N ALA A 300 7.42 -3.39 -17.54
CA ALA A 300 7.27 -4.10 -18.81
C ALA A 300 5.84 -4.08 -19.36
N THR A 301 4.83 -3.99 -18.49
CA THR A 301 3.42 -3.97 -18.89
C THR A 301 2.93 -2.59 -19.29
N HIS A 302 3.74 -1.54 -19.12
CA HIS A 302 3.37 -0.19 -19.48
C HIS A 302 3.28 -0.06 -21.01
N PRO A 303 2.20 0.51 -21.59
CA PRO A 303 2.01 0.59 -23.05
C PRO A 303 3.19 1.23 -23.79
N LEU A 304 3.73 2.34 -23.25
CA LEU A 304 4.91 3.00 -23.81
C LEU A 304 6.19 2.15 -23.80
N VAL A 305 6.32 1.18 -22.89
CA VAL A 305 7.46 0.24 -22.87
C VAL A 305 7.21 -0.91 -23.85
N GLN A 306 5.99 -1.44 -23.90
CA GLN A 306 5.62 -2.52 -24.82
C GLN A 306 5.80 -2.11 -26.28
N ASN A 307 5.38 -0.89 -26.63
CA ASN A 307 5.43 -0.35 -27.99
C ASN A 307 6.81 0.20 -28.39
N ALA A 308 7.76 0.30 -27.45
CA ALA A 308 9.10 0.81 -27.76
C ALA A 308 9.98 -0.26 -28.44
N PRO A 309 10.89 0.13 -29.36
CA PRO A 309 11.89 -0.77 -29.92
C PRO A 309 12.72 -1.47 -28.83
N GLU A 310 13.09 -2.73 -29.07
CA GLU A 310 13.75 -3.59 -28.06
C GLU A 310 15.02 -2.97 -27.44
N LYS A 311 15.79 -2.23 -28.25
CA LYS A 311 17.00 -1.51 -27.81
C LYS A 311 16.69 -0.31 -26.89
N LEU A 312 15.50 0.29 -27.00
CA LEU A 312 15.10 1.49 -26.28
C LEU A 312 14.22 1.23 -25.06
N LYS A 313 13.62 0.04 -24.93
CA LYS A 313 12.72 -0.30 -23.80
C LYS A 313 13.32 0.05 -22.43
N GLY A 314 14.62 -0.19 -22.23
CA GLY A 314 15.32 0.18 -20.99
C GLY A 314 15.43 1.69 -20.76
N LYS A 315 15.64 2.50 -21.81
CA LYS A 315 15.65 3.97 -21.71
C LYS A 315 14.25 4.51 -21.41
N VAL A 316 13.22 3.97 -22.05
CA VAL A 316 11.81 4.35 -21.83
C VAL A 316 11.37 3.99 -20.41
N ALA A 317 11.66 2.78 -19.95
CA ALA A 317 11.35 2.36 -18.58
C ALA A 317 12.03 3.24 -17.53
N ARG A 318 13.28 3.67 -17.76
CA ARG A 318 13.99 4.61 -16.89
C ARG A 318 13.31 5.98 -16.83
N ALA A 319 12.88 6.52 -17.96
CA ALA A 319 12.16 7.79 -18.00
C ALA A 319 10.84 7.73 -17.22
N ILE A 320 10.08 6.63 -17.40
CA ILE A 320 8.84 6.36 -16.67
C ILE A 320 9.11 6.25 -15.17
N ALA A 321 10.10 5.45 -14.75
CA ALA A 321 10.43 5.27 -13.34
C ALA A 321 10.83 6.58 -12.65
N SER A 322 11.56 7.46 -13.34
CA SER A 322 11.93 8.77 -12.82
C SER A 322 10.71 9.67 -12.59
N LYS A 323 9.76 9.69 -13.53
CA LYS A 323 8.51 10.45 -13.36
C LYS A 323 7.61 9.85 -12.29
N LEU A 324 7.53 8.52 -12.20
CA LEU A 324 6.80 7.81 -11.13
C LEU A 324 7.39 8.09 -9.74
N SER A 325 8.72 8.18 -9.61
CA SER A 325 9.36 8.51 -8.34
C SER A 325 8.96 9.91 -7.85
N ILE A 326 8.87 10.89 -8.76
CA ILE A 326 8.41 12.24 -8.43
C ILE A 326 6.91 12.21 -8.08
N ALA A 327 6.10 11.52 -8.89
CA ALA A 327 4.65 11.44 -8.69
C ALA A 327 4.30 10.79 -7.35
N ALA A 328 5.00 9.72 -6.98
CA ALA A 328 4.82 9.05 -5.69
C ALA A 328 5.10 9.98 -4.50
N LYS A 329 6.12 10.85 -4.61
CA LYS A 329 6.44 11.84 -3.58
C LYS A 329 5.37 12.92 -3.50
N ILE A 330 4.86 13.40 -4.63
CA ILE A 330 3.77 14.38 -4.66
C ILE A 330 2.50 13.77 -4.06
N ASP A 331 2.09 12.59 -4.50
CA ASP A 331 0.92 11.87 -3.99
C ASP A 331 0.99 11.65 -2.48
N PHE A 332 2.16 11.31 -1.94
CA PHE A 332 2.32 11.04 -0.51
C PHE A 332 2.47 12.31 0.36
N TYR A 333 3.34 13.24 -0.04
CA TYR A 333 3.71 14.39 0.80
C TYR A 333 2.85 15.63 0.57
N SER A 334 2.65 16.06 -0.68
CA SER A 334 1.94 17.31 -0.99
C SER A 334 0.46 17.13 -1.29
N LYS A 335 0.05 15.95 -1.77
CA LYS A 335 -1.31 15.61 -2.21
C LYS A 335 -1.87 16.53 -3.31
N GLU A 336 -0.99 17.27 -3.98
CA GLU A 336 -1.35 18.09 -5.14
C GLU A 336 -1.59 17.20 -6.37
N ASN A 337 -2.54 17.57 -7.22
CA ASN A 337 -2.77 16.85 -8.47
C ASN A 337 -2.08 17.54 -9.65
N LYS A 338 -0.93 17.01 -10.06
CA LYS A 338 -0.09 17.43 -11.19
C LYS A 338 0.04 16.36 -12.28
N GLY A 339 -0.77 15.30 -12.23
CA GLY A 339 -0.59 14.11 -13.06
C GLY A 339 -0.63 14.41 -14.56
N LYS A 340 -1.52 15.32 -14.99
CA LYS A 340 -1.65 15.70 -16.41
C LYS A 340 -0.41 16.40 -16.96
N GLU A 341 0.15 17.33 -16.19
CA GLU A 341 1.38 18.04 -16.53
C GLU A 341 2.55 17.04 -16.63
N MET A 342 2.73 16.22 -15.60
CA MET A 342 3.80 15.22 -15.56
C MET A 342 3.71 14.19 -16.69
N LYS A 343 2.50 13.81 -17.08
CA LYS A 343 2.26 12.90 -18.21
C LYS A 343 2.66 13.54 -19.53
N LYS A 344 2.36 14.83 -19.74
CA LYS A 344 2.78 15.57 -20.92
C LYS A 344 4.30 15.63 -21.03
N GLU A 345 4.98 15.99 -19.94
CA GLU A 345 6.44 16.01 -19.87
C GLU A 345 7.06 14.62 -20.16
N LEU A 346 6.44 13.55 -19.64
CA LEU A 346 6.89 12.19 -19.91
C LEU A 346 6.75 11.83 -21.39
N GLN A 347 5.62 12.19 -22.02
CA GLN A 347 5.38 11.94 -23.44
C GLN A 347 6.38 12.69 -24.32
N GLU A 348 6.68 13.95 -24.01
CA GLU A 348 7.72 14.74 -24.70
C GLU A 348 9.08 14.06 -24.57
N LYS A 349 9.47 13.65 -23.35
CA LYS A 349 10.74 12.94 -23.14
C LYS A 349 10.84 11.62 -23.90
N ILE A 350 9.74 10.87 -23.99
CA ILE A 350 9.71 9.61 -24.74
C ILE A 350 9.82 9.87 -26.25
N LYS A 351 9.17 10.91 -26.77
CA LYS A 351 9.33 11.30 -28.19
C LYS A 351 10.78 11.60 -28.53
N GLU A 352 11.50 12.34 -27.68
CA GLU A 352 12.94 12.59 -27.85
C GLU A 352 13.77 11.30 -27.87
N ILE A 353 13.47 10.35 -26.98
CA ILE A 353 14.16 9.05 -26.94
C ILE A 353 13.93 8.26 -28.22
N LEU A 354 12.71 8.29 -28.75
CA LEU A 354 12.34 7.58 -29.97
C LEU A 354 12.92 8.24 -31.23
N SER A 355 12.95 9.59 -31.31
CA SER A 355 13.54 10.29 -32.45
C SER A 355 15.05 10.08 -32.55
N SER A 356 15.76 10.01 -31.42
CA SER A 356 17.20 9.72 -31.35
C SER A 356 17.61 8.31 -31.83
N TYR A 357 16.66 7.46 -32.20
CA TYR A 357 16.92 6.12 -32.73
C TYR A 357 16.85 6.05 -34.26
N HIS A 358 16.14 6.99 -34.88
CA HIS A 358 16.03 7.11 -36.33
C HIS A 358 17.03 8.11 -36.92
N ALA A 359 17.64 8.94 -36.09
CA ALA A 359 18.85 9.72 -36.39
C ALA A 359 20.08 8.88 -36.05
#